data_AF-A0AAU7IKY7-F1
#
_entry.id   AF-A0AAU7IKY7-F1
#
_cell.length_a   1.000
_cell.length_b   1.000
_cell.length_c   1.000
_cell.angle_alpha   90.00
_cell.angle_beta   90.00
_cell.angle_gamma   90.00
#
_symmetry.space_group_name_H-M   'P 1'
#
loop_
_entity.id
_entity.type
_entity.pdbx_description
1 polymer ?
#
loop_
_entity_poly.entity_id
_entity_poly.type
_entity_poly.pdbx_seq_one_letter_code
_entity_poly.pdbx_strand_id
1 'polypeptide(L)' 'MADKLIRVNSRVSVMASQVAYVELPEFRDEVNVHLLDGRIECLEFSMRNERWAAKDRFEKAVNDALNGV' A
#
# COMPACT_ATOMS: atom_id res chain seq x y z
N MET A 1 -8.08 9.57 15.95
CA MET A 1 -7.45 8.83 14.83
C MET A 1 -5.95 9.02 14.96
N ALA A 2 -5.24 8.01 15.45
CA ALA A 2 -3.78 8.01 15.44
C ALA A 2 -3.35 7.48 14.07
N ASP A 3 -2.76 8.35 13.27
CA ASP A 3 -2.25 8.00 11.96
C ASP A 3 -1.14 6.94 12.12
N LYS A 4 -1.29 5.76 11.49
CA LYS A 4 -0.34 4.65 11.62
C LYS A 4 0.60 4.62 10.42
N LEU A 5 1.88 4.32 10.68
CA LEU A 5 2.86 4.01 9.64
C LEU A 5 2.61 2.61 9.07
N ILE A 6 2.46 2.54 7.76
CA ILE A 6 2.31 1.30 7.01
C ILE A 6 3.53 1.11 6.13
N ARG A 7 4.08 -0.09 6.19
CA ARG A 7 5.26 -0.46 5.43
C ARG A 7 4.86 -0.78 3.99
N VAL A 8 5.41 -0.04 3.04
CA VAL A 8 5.23 -0.29 1.60
C VAL A 8 6.29 -1.26 1.11
N ASN A 9 7.54 -1.07 1.51
CA ASN A 9 8.62 -2.00 1.22
C ASN A 9 9.68 -1.98 2.35
N SER A 10 10.74 -2.76 2.18
CA SER A 10 11.84 -2.84 3.13
C SER A 10 12.45 -1.48 3.52
N ARG A 11 12.39 -0.48 2.63
CA ARG A 11 13.00 0.85 2.78
C ARG A 11 12.01 1.99 3.01
N VAL A 12 10.75 1.81 2.61
CA VAL A 12 9.74 2.87 2.60
C VAL A 12 8.55 2.47 3.45
N SER A 13 8.22 3.36 4.38
CA SER A 13 6.98 3.33 5.14
C SER A 13 6.28 4.67 4.97
N VAL A 14 4.97 4.64 4.81
CA VAL A 14 4.13 5.82 4.59
C VAL A 14 3.07 5.88 5.66
N MET A 15 2.60 7.07 6.01
CA MET A 15 1.43 7.17 6.88
C MET A 15 0.19 6.68 6.14
N ALA A 16 -0.72 5.99 6.82
CA ALA A 16 -1.97 5.55 6.23
C ALA A 16 -2.79 6.72 5.65
N SER A 17 -2.76 7.87 6.32
CA SER A 17 -3.39 9.11 5.84
C SER A 17 -2.83 9.65 4.53
N GLN A 18 -1.60 9.27 4.16
CA GLN A 18 -0.94 9.72 2.94
C GLN A 18 -1.25 8.84 1.73
N VAL A 19 -1.85 7.67 1.93
CA VAL A 19 -2.19 6.76 0.84
C VAL A 19 -3.46 7.26 0.14
N ALA A 20 -3.35 7.54 -1.15
CA ALA A 20 -4.49 7.95 -1.98
C ALA A 20 -5.25 6.72 -2.50
N TYR A 21 -4.54 5.82 -3.19
CA TYR A 21 -5.09 4.56 -3.71
C TYR A 21 -4.00 3.56 -4.07
N VAL A 22 -4.38 2.29 -4.25
CA VAL A 22 -3.47 1.22 -4.66
C VAL A 22 -3.88 0.70 -6.03
N GLU A 23 -2.93 0.71 -6.96
CA GLU A 23 -3.10 0.28 -8.34
C GLU A 23 -2.38 -1.05 -8.58
N LEU A 24 -3.03 -1.92 -9.36
CA LEU A 24 -2.48 -3.16 -9.88
C LEU A 24 -2.42 -3.03 -11.40
N PRO A 25 -1.26 -2.65 -11.98
CA PRO A 25 -1.13 -2.54 -13.43
C PRO A 25 -1.34 -3.91 -14.08
N GLU A 26 -2.15 -3.97 -15.12
CA GLU A 26 -2.52 -5.23 -15.78
C GLU A 26 -1.30 -5.95 -16.39
N PHE A 27 -0.38 -5.17 -16.94
CA PHE A 27 0.81 -5.65 -17.66
C PHE A 27 2.09 -5.67 -16.83
N ARG A 28 2.03 -5.31 -15.54
CA ARG A 28 3.22 -5.30 -14.68
C ARG A 28 2.99 -6.14 -13.43
N ASP A 29 4.04 -6.81 -13.00
CA ASP A 29 4.03 -7.64 -11.79
C ASP A 29 4.44 -6.83 -10.56
N GLU A 30 3.86 -5.64 -10.43
CA GLU A 30 4.08 -4.72 -9.33
C GLU A 30 2.74 -4.20 -8.81
N VAL A 31 2.74 -3.71 -7.58
CA VAL A 31 1.59 -3.08 -6.96
C VAL A 31 2.02 -1.67 -6.61
N ASN A 32 1.35 -0.68 -7.18
CA ASN A 32 1.71 0.72 -7.06
C ASN A 32 0.86 1.38 -5.98
N VAL A 33 1.50 1.93 -4.96
CA VAL A 33 0.86 2.73 -3.92
C VAL A 33 1.00 4.19 -4.30
N HIS A 34 -0.11 4.81 -4.68
CA HIS A 34 -0.17 6.24 -4.99
C HIS A 34 -0.41 7.03 -3.70
N LEU A 35 0.46 7.99 -3.44
CA LEU A 35 0.38 8.88 -2.29
C LEU A 35 -0.28 10.21 -2.67
N LEU A 36 -0.84 10.90 -1.68
CA LEU A 36 -1.50 12.20 -1.86
C LEU A 36 -0.55 13.31 -2.32
N ASP A 37 0.76 13.16 -2.08
CA ASP A 37 1.79 14.09 -2.56
C ASP A 37 2.21 13.85 -4.02
N GLY A 38 1.57 12.89 -4.69
CA GLY A 38 1.85 12.52 -6.08
C GLY A 38 3.00 11.53 -6.25
N ARG A 39 3.62 11.05 -5.16
CA ARG A 39 4.62 9.98 -5.22
C ARG A 39 3.96 8.63 -5.43
N ILE A 40 4.70 7.74 -6.09
CA ILE A 40 4.28 6.36 -6.35
C ILE A 40 5.36 5.45 -5.79
N GLU A 41 4.95 4.56 -4.90
CA GLU A 41 5.83 3.59 -4.27
C GLU A 41 5.43 2.17 -4.66
N CYS A 42 6.40 1.33 -5.02
CA CYS A 42 6.13 -0.06 -5.32
C CYS A 42 6.05 -0.87 -4.02
N LEU A 43 4.90 -1.51 -3.79
CA LEU A 43 4.68 -2.43 -2.70
C LEU A 43 5.55 -3.68 -2.90
N GLU A 44 6.33 -4.03 -1.89
CA GLU A 44 7.15 -5.24 -1.90
C GLU A 44 6.34 -6.43 -1.40
N PHE A 45 6.30 -7.50 -2.18
CA PHE A 45 5.62 -8.75 -1.83
C PHE A 45 6.44 -9.95 -2.28
N SER A 46 6.38 -11.04 -1.50
CA SER A 46 7.32 -12.16 -1.60
C SER A 46 7.08 -13.06 -2.81
N MET A 47 5.85 -13.16 -3.31
CA MET A 47 5.53 -14.03 -4.45
C MET A 47 4.71 -13.30 -5.51
N ARG A 48 5.09 -13.45 -6.78
CA ARG A 48 4.42 -12.86 -7.96
C ARG A 48 2.92 -13.14 -8.01
N ASN A 49 2.52 -14.35 -7.57
CA ASN A 49 1.12 -14.79 -7.56
C ASN A 49 0.29 -14.22 -6.40
N GLU A 50 0.93 -13.54 -5.44
CA GLU A 50 0.26 -12.93 -4.30
C GLU A 50 -0.08 -11.45 -4.53
N ARG A 51 0.19 -10.86 -5.71
CA ARG A 51 -0.02 -9.43 -5.96
C ARG A 51 -1.43 -8.93 -5.61
N TRP A 52 -2.46 -9.72 -5.93
CA TRP A 52 -3.85 -9.42 -5.58
C TRP A 52 -4.10 -9.47 -4.08
N ALA A 53 -3.59 -10.51 -3.41
CA ALA A 53 -3.70 -10.65 -1.96
C ALA A 53 -2.87 -9.60 -1.20
N ALA A 54 -1.72 -9.20 -1.75
CA ALA A 54 -0.86 -8.16 -1.21
C ALA A 54 -1.54 -6.80 -1.29
N LYS A 55 -2.17 -6.48 -2.42
CA LYS A 55 -3.02 -5.29 -2.56
C LYS A 55 -4.13 -5.29 -1.52
N ASP A 56 -4.94 -6.35 -1.46
CA ASP A 56 -6.08 -6.43 -0.53
C ASP A 56 -5.64 -6.29 0.94
N ARG A 57 -4.56 -6.98 1.33
CA ARG A 57 -3.98 -6.85 2.67
C ARG A 57 -3.49 -5.44 2.97
N PHE A 58 -2.86 -4.78 2.01
CA PHE A 58 -2.36 -3.42 2.18
C PHE A 58 -3.52 -2.42 2.29
N GLU A 59 -4.51 -2.50 1.41
CA GLU A 59 -5.73 -1.67 1.47
C GLU A 59 -6.47 -1.88 2.79
N LYS A 60 -6.57 -3.11 3.25
CA LYS A 60 -7.14 -3.41 4.57
C LYS A 60 -6.33 -2.78 5.70
N ALA A 61 -5.00 -2.90 5.67
CA ALA A 61 -4.14 -2.27 6.67
C ALA A 61 -4.30 -0.74 6.71
N VAL A 62 -4.40 -0.11 5.54
CA VAL A 62 -4.67 1.34 5.41
C VAL A 62 -6.02 1.68 6.02
N ASN A 63 -7.08 0.95 5.65
CA ASN A 63 -8.42 1.18 6.19
C ASN A 63 -8.49 0.95 7.71
N ASP A 64 -7.86 -0.11 8.22
CA ASP A 64 -7.81 -0.39 9.66
C ASP A 64 -7.04 0.71 10.40
N ALA A 65 -5.94 1.20 9.83
CA ALA A 65 -5.18 2.33 10.38
C ALA A 65 -5.97 3.64 10.38
N LEU A 66 -6.70 3.95 9.31
CA LEU A 66 -7.54 5.13 9.21
C LEU A 66 -8.72 5.04 10.18
N ASN A 67 -9.37 3.89 10.29
CA ASN A 67 -10.51 3.69 11.19
C ASN A 67 -10.10 3.53 12.67
N GLY A 68 -8.81 3.34 12.94
CA GLY A 68 -8.29 3.18 14.31
C GLY A 68 -8.66 1.83 14.95
N VAL A 69 -8.89 0.81 14.13
CA VAL A 69 -9.13 -0.59 14.54
C VAL A 69 -7.81 -1.30 14.82
#